data_AF-A0A7M2BZP3-F1
#
_entry.id   AF-A0A7M2BZP3-F1
#
_cell.length_a   1.000
_cell.length_b   1.000
_cell.length_c   1.000
_cell.angle_alpha   90.00
_cell.angle_beta   90.00
_cell.angle_gamma   90.00
#
_symmetry.space_group_name_H-M   'P 1'
#
loop_
_entity.id
_entity.type
_entity.pdbx_description
1 polymer ?
#
loop_
_entity_poly.entity_id
_entity_poly.type
_entity_poly.pdbx_seq_one_letter_code
_entity_poly.pdbx_strand_id
1 'polypeptide(L)'
;MILTDMLGIDVLDSNGERLGEVSDVRFALDAAPGPLLSKARLVGIIVSPRTASSFLGFERQNLTQPWPIAQLLRWRHRGSFLVLWEDIALMGPKSVRLRSDFTPYESGLTR
;
A
#
# COMPACT_ATOMS: atom_id res chain seq x y z
N MET A 1 3.57 12.80 11.52
CA MET A 1 3.01 11.46 11.33
C MET A 1 4.15 10.49 11.17
N ILE A 2 4.10 9.38 11.90
CA ILE A 2 4.93 8.20 11.65
C ILE A 2 4.21 7.28 10.66
N LEU A 3 4.93 6.33 10.06
CA LEU A 3 4.37 5.44 9.03
C LEU A 3 3.14 4.66 9.53
N THR A 4 3.17 4.23 10.79
CA THR A 4 2.07 3.52 11.44
C THR A 4 0.80 4.36 11.50
N ASP A 5 0.92 5.69 11.60
CA ASP A 5 -0.23 6.58 11.59
C ASP A 5 -0.91 6.60 10.22
N MET A 6 -0.22 6.21 9.14
CA MET A 6 -0.79 6.19 7.79
C MET A 6 -1.64 4.95 7.54
N LEU A 7 -1.38 3.84 8.22
CA LEU A 7 -2.08 2.58 7.99
C LEU A 7 -3.53 2.71 8.47
N GLY A 8 -4.49 2.26 7.66
CA GLY A 8 -5.92 2.38 7.96
C GLY A 8 -6.54 3.74 7.67
N ILE A 9 -5.76 4.71 7.18
CA ILE A 9 -6.31 5.99 6.74
C ILE A 9 -7.08 5.82 5.43
N ASP A 10 -8.24 6.48 5.33
CA ASP A 10 -9.06 6.51 4.12
C ASP A 10 -8.33 7.17 2.95
N VAL A 11 -8.39 6.53 1.78
CA VAL A 11 -7.90 7.08 0.52
C VAL A 11 -9.10 7.54 -0.29
N LEU A 12 -9.07 8.81 -0.69
CA LEU A 12 -10.12 9.49 -1.42
C LEU A 12 -9.60 9.92 -2.80
N ASP A 13 -10.47 9.87 -3.81
CA ASP A 13 -10.18 10.48 -5.11
C ASP A 13 -10.27 12.02 -5.05
N SER A 14 -10.11 12.67 -6.21
CA SER A 14 -10.23 14.13 -6.31
C SER A 14 -11.66 14.65 -6.07
N ASN A 15 -12.67 13.81 -6.24
CA ASN A 15 -14.09 14.13 -6.02
C ASN A 15 -14.52 13.88 -4.57
N GLY A 16 -13.67 13.25 -3.76
CA GLY A 16 -13.96 12.85 -2.38
C GLY A 16 -14.59 11.46 -2.25
N GLU A 17 -14.67 10.67 -3.32
CA GLU A 17 -15.11 9.28 -3.26
C GLU A 17 -14.06 8.41 -2.58
N ARG A 18 -14.50 7.53 -1.68
CA ARG A 18 -13.62 6.62 -0.95
C ARG A 18 -13.19 5.45 -1.84
N LEU A 19 -11.90 5.40 -2.12
CA LEU A 19 -11.27 4.34 -2.91
C LEU A 19 -10.84 3.14 -2.06
N GLY A 20 -10.63 3.35 -0.76
CA GLY A 20 -10.20 2.30 0.17
C GLY A 20 -9.46 2.88 1.36
N GLU A 21 -8.55 2.09 1.92
CA GLU A 21 -7.65 2.50 3.00
C GLU A 21 -6.20 2.16 2.65
N VAL A 22 -5.25 2.90 3.23
CA VAL A 22 -3.82 2.57 3.15
C VAL A 22 -3.56 1.28 3.90
N SER A 23 -3.16 0.22 3.19
CA SER A 23 -2.82 -1.07 3.81
C SER A 23 -1.32 -1.27 4.00
N ASP A 24 -0.50 -0.62 3.17
CA ASP A 24 0.96 -0.73 3.23
C ASP A 24 1.61 0.44 2.49
N VAL A 25 2.93 0.59 2.66
CA VAL A 25 3.74 1.62 2.02
C VAL A 25 4.95 0.99 1.34
N ARG A 26 5.19 1.33 0.07
CA ARG A 26 6.25 0.72 -0.73
C ARG A 26 7.51 1.59 -0.75
N PHE A 27 8.64 0.97 -0.43
CA PHE A 27 9.96 1.59 -0.50
C PHE A 27 10.83 0.93 -1.57
N ALA A 28 11.65 1.72 -2.25
CA ALA A 28 12.76 1.27 -3.08
C ALA A 28 14.08 1.54 -2.34
N LEU A 29 15.05 0.65 -2.50
CA LEU A 29 16.40 0.86 -1.99
C LEU A 29 17.28 1.28 -3.17
N ASP A 30 17.73 2.53 -3.18
CA ASP A 30 18.42 3.10 -4.34
C ASP A 30 19.92 2.69 -4.43
N ALA A 31 20.37 1.63 -3.75
CA ALA A 31 21.77 1.17 -3.85
C ALA A 31 21.98 -0.32 -3.58
N ALA A 32 22.94 -0.90 -4.31
CA ALA A 32 23.53 -2.21 -4.04
C ALA A 32 24.08 -2.25 -2.59
N PRO A 33 24.00 -3.39 -1.89
CA PRO A 33 24.32 -3.48 -0.47
C PRO A 33 25.78 -3.11 -0.22
N GLY A 34 26.01 -1.89 0.26
CA GLY A 34 27.28 -1.42 0.80
C GLY A 34 27.31 -1.55 2.32
N PRO A 35 28.45 -1.24 2.98
CA PRO A 35 28.60 -1.34 4.44
C PRO A 35 27.71 -0.37 5.24
N LEU A 36 27.05 0.59 4.57
CA LEU A 36 26.07 1.50 5.16
C LEU A 36 24.69 1.17 4.58
N LEU A 37 23.66 1.23 5.43
CA LEU A 37 22.25 1.02 5.05
C LEU A 37 21.90 1.89 3.83
N SER A 38 21.47 1.26 2.73
CA SER A 38 21.00 1.94 1.52
C SER A 38 19.86 2.91 1.86
N LYS A 39 19.83 4.07 1.20
CA LYS A 39 18.73 5.03 1.38
C LYS A 39 17.41 4.41 0.90
N ALA A 40 16.46 4.29 1.81
CA ALA A 40 15.10 3.90 1.48
C ALA A 40 14.34 5.11 0.92
N ARG A 41 13.90 5.00 -0.33
CA ARG A 41 13.06 5.99 -0.99
C ARG A 41 11.63 5.51 -1.00
N LEU A 42 10.72 6.35 -0.54
CA LEU A 42 9.29 6.10 -0.59
C LEU A 42 8.80 6.15 -2.04
N VAL A 43 8.28 5.03 -2.55
CA VAL A 43 7.75 4.90 -3.92
C VAL A 43 6.28 5.29 -3.96
N GLY A 44 5.50 4.85 -2.97
CA GLY A 44 4.06 5.01 -2.99
C GLY A 44 3.35 4.27 -1.88
N ILE A 45 2.03 4.30 -1.93
CA ILE A 45 1.14 3.66 -0.96
C ILE A 45 0.33 2.56 -1.64
N ILE A 46 0.07 1.47 -0.91
CA ILE A 46 -0.81 0.41 -1.36
C ILE A 46 -2.19 0.66 -0.75
N VAL A 47 -3.19 0.75 -1.63
CA VAL A 47 -4.57 1.00 -1.28
C VAL A 47 -5.35 -0.32 -1.35
N SER A 48 -6.07 -0.63 -0.28
CA SER A 48 -6.96 -1.78 -0.20
C SER A 48 -8.42 -1.32 -0.23
N PRO A 49 -9.24 -1.76 -1.19
CA PRO A 49 -10.63 -1.32 -1.29
C PRO A 49 -11.51 -1.73 -0.10
N ARG A 50 -11.15 -2.81 0.62
CA ARG A 50 -12.04 -3.46 1.60
C ARG A 50 -11.54 -3.45 3.05
N THR A 51 -10.24 -3.49 3.33
CA THR A 51 -9.71 -3.48 4.73
C THR A 51 -8.21 -3.18 4.74
N ALA A 52 -7.74 -2.31 5.65
CA ALA A 52 -6.33 -2.05 5.94
C ALA A 52 -5.57 -3.11 6.77
N SER A 53 -6.16 -4.26 7.08
CA SER A 53 -5.52 -5.25 7.96
C SER A 53 -4.19 -5.70 7.34
N SER A 54 -3.09 -5.37 8.02
CA SER A 54 -1.72 -5.71 7.63
C SER A 54 -1.65 -7.16 7.17
N PHE A 55 -0.86 -7.40 6.13
CA PHE A 55 -0.34 -8.72 5.79
C PHE A 55 0.20 -9.34 7.08
N LEU A 56 -0.56 -10.26 7.67
CA LEU A 56 -0.52 -10.62 9.10
C LEU A 56 0.65 -11.59 9.36
N GLY A 57 1.83 -11.29 8.80
CA GLY A 57 3.01 -12.15 8.77
C GLY A 57 2.88 -13.40 7.89
N PHE A 58 1.68 -13.74 7.38
CA PHE A 58 1.42 -14.98 6.65
C PHE A 58 2.09 -15.06 5.26
N GLU A 59 2.24 -13.94 4.53
CA GLU A 59 2.92 -13.94 3.22
C GLU A 59 4.40 -14.32 3.31
N ARG A 60 5.09 -14.03 4.43
CA ARG A 60 6.55 -14.23 4.54
C ARG A 60 6.98 -15.70 4.43
N GLN A 61 6.05 -16.64 4.56
CA GLN A 61 6.35 -18.07 4.52
C GLN A 61 5.65 -18.82 3.38
N ASN A 62 5.00 -18.13 2.42
CA ASN A 62 4.20 -18.79 1.36
C ASN A 62 3.24 -19.87 1.93
N LEU A 63 2.68 -19.62 3.12
CA LEU A 63 1.84 -20.60 3.81
C LEU A 63 0.49 -20.67 3.08
N THR A 64 0.37 -21.59 2.13
CA THR A 64 -0.88 -21.91 1.43
C THR A 64 -1.86 -22.71 2.29
N GLN A 65 -1.54 -22.95 3.56
CA GLN A 65 -2.39 -23.68 4.50
C GLN A 65 -2.53 -22.95 5.83
N PRO A 66 -3.73 -22.97 6.44
CA PRO A 66 -4.95 -23.66 5.99
C PRO A 66 -5.60 -22.96 4.78
N TRP A 67 -6.07 -23.75 3.79
CA TRP A 67 -6.62 -23.24 2.54
C TRP A 67 -7.75 -22.18 2.67
N PRO A 68 -8.62 -22.18 3.72
CA PRO A 68 -9.64 -21.15 3.87
C PRO A 68 -9.03 -19.78 4.14
N ILE A 69 -7.93 -19.73 4.90
CA ILE A 69 -7.22 -18.48 5.21
C ILE A 69 -6.58 -17.92 3.94
N ALA A 70 -5.91 -18.77 3.15
CA ALA A 70 -5.29 -18.36 1.90
C ALA A 70 -6.32 -17.81 0.89
N GLN A 71 -7.52 -18.38 0.83
CA GLN A 71 -8.57 -17.94 -0.09
C GLN A 71 -9.24 -16.64 0.37
N LEU A 72 -9.48 -16.49 1.68
CA LEU A 72 -9.94 -15.24 2.28
C LEU A 72 -8.92 -14.11 2.02
N LEU A 73 -7.63 -14.40 2.20
CA LEU A 73 -6.55 -13.46 1.98
C LEU A 73 -6.49 -13.02 0.49
N ARG A 74 -6.52 -13.98 -0.45
CA ARG A 74 -6.59 -13.66 -1.90
C ARG A 74 -7.82 -12.83 -2.26
N TRP A 75 -8.99 -13.15 -1.72
CA TRP A 75 -10.21 -12.37 -1.98
C TRP A 75 -10.08 -10.95 -1.41
N ARG A 76 -9.47 -10.81 -0.23
CA ARG A 76 -9.23 -9.51 0.41
C ARG A 76 -8.21 -8.64 -0.31
N HIS A 77 -7.20 -9.25 -0.94
CA HIS A 77 -6.18 -8.56 -1.75
C HIS A 77 -6.62 -8.30 -3.19
N ARG A 78 -7.72 -8.92 -3.64
CA ARG A 78 -8.24 -8.70 -4.99
C ARG A 78 -8.72 -7.25 -5.12
N GLY A 79 -8.02 -6.50 -5.97
CA GLY A 79 -8.29 -5.08 -6.21
C GLY A 79 -7.43 -4.12 -5.38
N SER A 80 -6.43 -4.61 -4.62
CA SER A 80 -5.41 -3.72 -4.07
C SER A 80 -4.52 -3.16 -5.17
N PHE A 81 -4.25 -1.86 -5.13
CA PHE A 81 -3.44 -1.16 -6.13
C PHE A 81 -2.40 -0.27 -5.47
N LEU A 82 -1.30 -0.04 -6.17
CA LEU A 82 -0.24 0.88 -5.80
C LEU A 82 -0.56 2.26 -6.39
N VAL A 83 -0.45 3.29 -5.56
CA VAL A 83 -0.47 4.68 -5.98
C VAL A 83 0.90 5.27 -5.73
N LEU A 84 1.49 5.89 -6.75
CA LEU A 84 2.80 6.51 -6.63
C LEU A 84 2.76 7.73 -5.72
N TRP A 85 3.88 8.03 -5.09
CA TRP A 85 3.98 9.19 -4.20
C TRP A 85 3.67 10.51 -4.92
N GLU A 86 4.05 10.62 -6.19
CA GLU A 86 3.76 11.76 -7.06
C GLU A 86 2.25 12.01 -7.30
N ASP A 87 1.46 10.94 -7.25
CA ASP A 87 0.01 10.97 -7.49
C ASP A 87 -0.80 11.36 -6.23
N ILE A 88 -0.13 11.59 -5.10
CA ILE A 88 -0.76 12.04 -3.87
C ILE A 88 -0.87 13.57 -3.89
N ALA A 89 -2.10 14.08 -3.78
CA ALA A 89 -2.36 15.51 -3.74
C ALA A 89 -2.22 16.08 -2.32
N LEU A 90 -2.76 15.37 -1.33
CA LEU A 90 -2.74 15.80 0.06
C LEU A 90 -2.71 14.61 1.01
N MET A 91 -1.85 14.68 2.02
CA MET A 91 -1.73 13.69 3.08
C MET A 91 -2.15 14.32 4.41
N GLY A 92 -3.27 13.85 4.96
CA GLY A 92 -3.80 14.31 6.23
C GLY A 92 -3.86 13.18 7.27
N PRO A 93 -4.14 13.53 8.55
CA PRO A 93 -4.23 12.56 9.64
C PRO A 93 -5.47 11.66 9.59
N LYS A 94 -6.46 11.99 8.76
CA LYS A 94 -7.72 11.24 8.62
C LYS A 94 -7.97 10.70 7.23
N SER A 95 -7.37 11.32 6.21
CA SER A 95 -7.51 10.88 4.83
C SER A 95 -6.30 11.28 3.98
N VAL A 96 -6.06 10.48 2.95
CA VAL A 96 -5.16 10.78 1.84
C VAL A 96 -6.02 11.10 0.63
N ARG A 97 -5.75 12.21 -0.04
CA ARG A 97 -6.40 12.58 -1.31
C ARG A 97 -5.46 12.36 -2.47
N LEU A 98 -5.94 11.66 -3.48
CA LEU A 98 -5.23 11.45 -4.73
C LEU A 98 -5.48 12.62 -5.69
N ARG A 99 -4.54 12.82 -6.61
CA ARG A 99 -4.75 13.73 -7.74
C ARG A 99 -5.81 13.16 -8.68
N SER A 100 -6.42 14.02 -9.48
CA SER A 100 -7.45 13.64 -10.47
C SER A 100 -6.91 12.74 -11.59
N ASP A 101 -5.60 12.79 -11.84
CA ASP A 101 -4.87 12.07 -12.88
C ASP A 101 -4.07 10.88 -12.33
N PHE A 102 -4.36 10.42 -11.11
CA PHE A 102 -3.63 9.29 -10.52
C PHE A 102 -3.76 8.02 -11.37
N THR A 103 -2.70 7.23 -11.41
CA THR A 103 -2.71 5.94 -12.09
C THR A 103 -2.66 4.80 -11.07
N PRO A 104 -3.67 3.91 -11.03
CA PRO A 104 -3.60 2.71 -10.19
C PRO A 104 -2.67 1.68 -10.84
N TYR A 105 -1.58 1.34 -10.16
CA TYR A 105 -0.66 0.28 -10.57
C TYR A 105 -0.98 -1.04 -9.88
N GLU A 106 -0.60 -2.16 -10.48
CA GLU A 106 -0.68 -3.44 -9.78
C GLU A 106 0.18 -3.42 -8.51
N SER A 107 -0.35 -3.91 -7.40
CA SER A 107 0.35 -3.91 -6.11
C SER A 107 1.67 -4.70 -6.14
N GLY A 108 1.83 -5.64 -7.09
CA GLY A 108 3.03 -6.43 -7.32
C GLY A 108 4.13 -5.72 -8.14
N LEU A 109 3.88 -4.51 -8.66
CA LEU A 109 4.83 -3.81 -9.51
C LEU A 109 6.17 -3.63 -8.79
N THR A 110 7.22 -4.16 -9.41
CA THR A 110 8.60 -4.04 -8.91
C THR A 110 9.33 -3.18 -9.93
N ARG A 111 9.60 -1.91 -9.58
CA ARG A 111 10.39 -0.99 -10.38
C ARG A 111 11.79 -0.87 -9.79
#